data_AF-A0A6P7GP51-F1
#
_entry.id   AF-A0A6P7GP51-F1
#
_cell.length_a   1.000
_cell.length_b   1.000
_cell.length_c   1.000
_cell.angle_alpha   90.00
_cell.angle_beta   90.00
_cell.angle_gamma   90.00
#
_symmetry.space_group_name_H-M   'P 1'
#
loop_
_entity.id
_entity.type
_entity.pdbx_description
1 polymer ?
#
loop_
_entity_poly.entity_id
_entity_poly.type
_entity_poly.pdbx_seq_one_letter_code
_entity_poly.pdbx_strand_id
1 'polypeptide(L)'
;MERFYDGDQDQLFSEARVINPFKELNISFRAKPPKKSNNGTEECEICFMIFPSSHMTGLECGHRFCTHCWCEYLTTKIMEEGVGQTIACAAHGCDILVDDASVMRLVRDSKVRLKYQHLITNSFVEEEIKHRCDLAKVATVKMTKIWKGC
;
A
#
# COMPACT_ATOMS: atom_id res chain seq x y z
N MET A 1 9.12 -21.87 24.57
CA MET A 1 10.16 -21.89 23.53
C MET A 1 10.10 -23.29 22.92
N GLU A 2 10.15 -23.43 21.59
CA GLU A 2 9.91 -24.68 20.82
C GLU A 2 8.45 -24.96 20.41
N ARG A 3 7.95 -24.19 19.42
CA ARG A 3 6.91 -24.63 18.47
C ARG A 3 7.20 -24.18 17.03
N PHE A 4 8.48 -23.94 16.72
CA PHE A 4 8.89 -23.31 15.47
C PHE A 4 9.22 -24.29 14.32
N TYR A 5 9.07 -25.60 14.50
CA TYR A 5 9.50 -26.59 13.50
C TYR A 5 8.57 -27.81 13.41
N ASP A 6 7.25 -27.63 13.27
CA ASP A 6 6.37 -28.77 12.89
C ASP A 6 5.06 -28.37 12.17
N GLY A 7 4.96 -27.13 11.68
CA GLY A 7 3.79 -26.65 10.94
C GLY A 7 4.13 -26.46 9.46
N ASP A 8 3.23 -26.88 8.59
CA ASP A 8 3.27 -26.69 7.13
C ASP A 8 3.72 -25.25 6.81
N GLN A 9 4.94 -25.09 6.29
CA GLN A 9 5.57 -23.78 6.08
C GLN A 9 4.67 -22.87 5.23
N ASP A 10 3.89 -23.46 4.35
CA ASP A 10 2.94 -22.77 3.48
C ASP A 10 1.84 -22.05 4.25
N GLN A 11 1.42 -22.58 5.40
CA GLN A 11 0.44 -21.93 6.25
C GLN A 11 1.00 -20.64 6.86
N LEU A 12 2.29 -20.64 7.22
CA LEU A 12 2.98 -19.47 7.78
C LEU A 12 3.15 -18.36 6.74
N PHE A 13 3.59 -18.71 5.52
CA PHE A 13 3.76 -17.74 4.43
C PHE A 13 2.41 -17.19 3.95
N SER A 14 1.37 -18.03 3.88
CA SER A 14 0.01 -17.61 3.52
C SER A 14 -0.62 -16.71 4.58
N GLU A 15 -0.47 -17.04 5.86
CA GLU A 15 -0.96 -16.22 6.97
C GLU A 15 -0.25 -14.85 7.02
N ALA A 16 1.05 -14.85 6.76
CA ALA A 16 1.85 -13.64 6.66
C ALA A 16 1.69 -12.91 5.31
N ARG A 17 0.87 -13.42 4.38
CA ARG A 17 0.64 -12.86 3.03
C ARG A 17 1.92 -12.56 2.24
N VAL A 18 2.93 -13.40 2.43
CA VAL A 18 4.24 -13.33 1.74
C VAL A 18 4.44 -14.56 0.87
N ILE A 19 5.13 -14.40 -0.26
CA ILE A 19 5.42 -15.53 -1.15
C ILE A 19 6.50 -16.40 -0.51
N ASN A 20 6.29 -17.72 -0.47
CA ASN A 20 7.30 -18.67 -0.03
C ASN A 20 8.42 -18.75 -1.08
N PRO A 21 9.66 -18.31 -0.78
CA PRO A 21 10.77 -18.33 -1.73
C PRO A 21 11.21 -19.75 -2.14
N PHE A 22 10.81 -20.80 -1.40
CA PHE A 22 11.12 -22.19 -1.74
C PHE A 22 10.07 -22.83 -2.67
N LYS A 23 8.97 -22.15 -2.96
CA LYS A 23 7.93 -22.57 -3.92
C LYS A 23 8.10 -22.00 -5.32
N GLU A 24 9.19 -21.28 -5.60
CA GLU A 24 9.50 -20.72 -6.93
C GLU A 24 9.53 -21.77 -8.06
N LEU A 25 9.52 -23.07 -7.73
CA LEU A 25 9.54 -24.15 -8.72
C LEU A 25 8.16 -24.57 -9.27
N ASN A 26 7.02 -24.08 -8.75
CA ASN A 26 5.71 -24.59 -9.25
C ASN A 26 4.49 -23.66 -9.09
N ILE A 27 4.62 -22.36 -9.31
CA ILE A 27 3.49 -21.44 -9.18
C ILE A 27 2.68 -21.35 -10.49
N SER A 28 1.56 -22.07 -10.52
CA SER A 28 0.38 -21.75 -11.33
C SER A 28 -0.55 -20.78 -10.58
N PHE A 29 -0.10 -19.56 -10.29
CA PHE A 29 -1.05 -18.45 -10.19
C PHE A 29 -1.39 -18.05 -11.62
N ARG A 30 -2.66 -17.79 -11.92
CA ARG A 30 -3.15 -17.40 -13.25
C ARG A 30 -2.69 -15.99 -13.65
N ALA A 31 -1.42 -15.65 -13.41
CA ALA A 31 -0.76 -14.58 -14.14
C ALA A 31 -0.78 -15.01 -15.61
N LYS A 32 -1.69 -14.42 -16.40
CA LYS A 32 -1.53 -14.48 -17.85
C LYS A 32 -0.11 -13.97 -18.12
N PRO A 33 0.72 -14.70 -18.87
CA PRO A 33 2.01 -14.17 -19.26
C PRO A 33 1.76 -12.80 -19.88
N PRO A 34 2.52 -11.75 -19.50
CA PRO A 34 2.32 -10.43 -20.09
C PRO A 34 2.36 -10.62 -21.59
N LYS A 35 1.29 -10.22 -22.29
CA LYS A 35 1.25 -10.23 -23.74
C LYS A 35 2.27 -9.18 -24.19
N LYS A 36 3.54 -9.54 -24.18
CA LYS A 36 4.62 -8.72 -24.73
C LYS A 36 4.31 -8.59 -26.20
N SER A 37 3.78 -7.43 -26.60
CA SER A 37 3.81 -7.07 -28.00
C SER A 37 5.30 -6.95 -28.38
N ASN A 38 5.67 -7.34 -29.59
CA ASN A 38 7.05 -7.24 -30.09
C ASN A 38 7.61 -5.80 -30.07
N ASN A 39 6.79 -4.81 -29.67
CA ASN A 39 7.11 -3.39 -29.62
C ASN A 39 7.39 -2.85 -28.20
N GLY A 40 7.49 -3.73 -27.18
CA GLY A 40 7.79 -3.29 -25.81
C GLY A 40 6.66 -2.47 -25.16
N THR A 41 5.43 -2.64 -25.63
CA THR A 41 4.22 -2.04 -25.04
C THR A 41 3.33 -3.11 -24.43
N GLU A 42 2.57 -2.71 -23.41
CA GLU A 42 1.69 -3.56 -22.62
C GLU A 42 0.38 -2.85 -22.32
N GLU A 43 -0.67 -3.63 -22.15
CA GLU A 43 -2.00 -3.13 -21.81
C GLU A 43 -2.21 -3.16 -20.29
N CYS A 44 -2.73 -2.07 -19.73
CA CYS A 44 -3.09 -1.99 -18.33
C CYS A 44 -4.47 -2.60 -18.11
N GLU A 45 -4.61 -3.59 -17.22
CA GLU A 45 -5.90 -4.27 -16.96
C GLU A 45 -6.90 -3.41 -16.15
N ILE A 46 -6.49 -2.24 -15.62
CA ILE A 46 -7.36 -1.34 -14.86
C ILE A 46 -8.03 -0.32 -15.79
N CYS A 47 -7.22 0.36 -16.62
CA CYS A 47 -7.72 1.42 -17.51
C CYS A 47 -7.83 0.99 -18.97
N PHE A 48 -7.44 -0.24 -19.32
CA PHE A 48 -7.47 -0.80 -20.68
C PHE A 48 -6.67 0.00 -21.72
N MET A 49 -5.73 0.83 -21.28
CA MET A 49 -4.86 1.64 -22.15
C MET A 49 -3.51 0.95 -22.35
N ILE A 50 -2.91 1.15 -23.53
CA ILE A 50 -1.60 0.59 -23.90
C ILE A 50 -0.49 1.59 -23.53
N PHE A 51 0.48 1.14 -22.76
CA PHE A 51 1.64 1.93 -22.33
C PHE A 51 2.96 1.25 -22.70
N PRO A 52 4.06 2.00 -22.83
CA PRO A 52 5.39 1.40 -22.88
C PRO A 52 5.69 0.60 -21.61
N SER A 53 6.49 -0.45 -21.74
CA SER A 53 6.90 -1.31 -20.60
C SER A 53 7.55 -0.51 -19.48
N SER A 54 8.17 0.64 -19.78
CA SER A 54 8.78 1.56 -18.80
C SER A 54 7.76 2.26 -17.89
N HIS A 55 6.51 2.42 -18.35
CA HIS A 55 5.41 3.02 -17.60
C HIS A 55 4.52 1.99 -16.92
N MET A 56 4.90 0.71 -16.96
CA MET A 56 4.17 -0.40 -16.37
C MET A 56 4.97 -0.96 -15.20
N THR A 57 4.37 -0.97 -14.01
CA THR A 57 4.99 -1.56 -12.82
C THR A 57 4.27 -2.85 -12.45
N GLY A 58 5.05 -3.91 -12.23
CA GLY A 58 4.57 -5.18 -11.70
C GLY A 58 5.09 -5.46 -10.30
N LEU A 59 4.35 -6.27 -9.56
CA LEU A 59 4.81 -6.88 -8.31
C LEU A 59 5.25 -8.33 -8.55
N GLU A 60 5.72 -8.98 -7.50
CA GLU A 60 6.12 -10.40 -7.50
C GLU A 60 4.96 -11.34 -7.86
N CYS A 61 3.71 -10.88 -7.72
CA CYS A 61 2.51 -11.61 -8.18
C CYS A 61 2.40 -11.73 -9.71
N GLY A 62 3.21 -10.99 -10.47
CA GLY A 62 3.16 -10.95 -11.94
C GLY A 62 2.11 -10.03 -12.54
N HIS A 63 1.21 -9.45 -11.72
CA HIS A 63 0.24 -8.45 -12.19
C HIS A 63 0.95 -7.12 -12.47
N ARG A 64 0.66 -6.52 -13.63
CA ARG A 64 1.27 -5.26 -14.07
C ARG A 64 0.21 -4.23 -14.39
N PHE A 65 0.41 -3.03 -13.87
CA PHE A 65 -0.46 -1.88 -14.12
C PHE A 65 0.36 -0.66 -14.46
N CYS A 66 -0.26 0.31 -15.14
CA CYS A 66 0.42 1.55 -15.45
C CYS A 66 0.70 2.36 -14.18
N THR A 67 1.76 3.18 -14.21
CA THR A 67 2.15 4.03 -13.06
C THR A 67 1.02 4.95 -12.58
N HIS A 68 0.12 5.35 -13.48
CA HIS A 68 -1.00 6.22 -13.14
C HIS A 68 -2.03 5.49 -12.28
N CYS A 69 -2.51 4.32 -12.70
CA CYS A 69 -3.45 3.51 -11.94
C CYS A 69 -2.86 3.07 -10.59
N TRP A 70 -1.57 2.74 -10.54
CA TRP A 70 -0.88 2.49 -9.28
C TRP A 70 -0.91 3.69 -8.34
N CYS A 71 -0.58 4.88 -8.86
CA CYS A 71 -0.56 6.10 -8.04
C CYS A 71 -1.95 6.42 -7.48
N GLU A 72 -2.99 6.30 -8.29
CA GLU A 72 -4.37 6.55 -7.89
C GLU A 72 -4.84 5.54 -6.84
N TYR A 73 -4.66 4.24 -7.11
CA TYR A 73 -5.00 3.17 -6.17
C TYR A 73 -4.33 3.35 -4.81
N LEU A 74 -3.01 3.58 -4.80
CA LEU A 74 -2.26 3.81 -3.56
C LEU A 74 -2.75 5.06 -2.84
N THR A 75 -3.00 6.15 -3.57
CA THR A 75 -3.50 7.40 -2.98
C THR A 75 -4.84 7.19 -2.30
N THR A 76 -5.78 6.51 -2.93
CA THR A 76 -7.08 6.17 -2.35
C THR A 76 -6.93 5.31 -1.10
N LYS A 77 -6.13 4.23 -1.15
CA LYS A 77 -5.88 3.36 0.03
C LYS A 77 -5.25 4.11 1.21
N ILE A 78 -4.31 5.01 0.93
CA ILE A 78 -3.57 5.75 1.95
C ILE A 78 -4.41 6.90 2.53
N MET A 79 -5.13 7.64 1.69
CA MET A 79 -5.87 8.85 2.10
C MET A 79 -7.27 8.57 2.59
N GLU A 80 -8.00 7.67 1.94
CA GLU A 80 -9.42 7.42 2.26
C GLU A 80 -9.56 6.29 3.28
N GLU A 81 -8.88 5.16 3.05
CA GLU A 81 -8.96 4.01 3.97
C GLU A 81 -7.98 4.13 5.15
N GLY A 82 -6.95 4.96 5.02
CA GLY A 82 -5.94 5.14 6.07
C GLY A 82 -5.05 3.91 6.28
N VAL A 83 -4.94 3.03 5.29
CA VAL A 83 -4.17 1.78 5.39
C VAL A 83 -2.77 2.00 4.82
N GLY A 84 -1.74 1.86 5.67
CA GLY A 84 -0.34 2.00 5.27
C GLY A 84 0.43 0.67 5.18
N GLN A 85 0.22 -0.25 6.12
CA GLN A 85 1.07 -1.46 6.26
C GLN A 85 0.53 -2.70 5.52
N THR A 86 -0.76 -2.72 5.15
CA THR A 86 -1.41 -3.93 4.59
C THR A 86 -2.04 -3.66 3.22
N ILE A 87 -1.39 -2.84 2.39
CA ILE A 87 -1.89 -2.54 1.04
C ILE A 87 -1.57 -3.75 0.14
N ALA A 88 -2.61 -4.42 -0.34
CA ALA A 88 -2.50 -5.54 -1.27
C ALA A 88 -2.42 -5.08 -2.74
N CYS A 89 -2.12 -6.01 -3.64
CA CYS A 89 -2.15 -5.78 -5.08
C CYS A 89 -3.53 -5.29 -5.56
N ALA A 90 -3.55 -4.41 -6.57
CA ALA A 90 -4.79 -3.91 -7.16
C ALA A 90 -5.56 -4.95 -7.99
N ALA A 91 -4.99 -6.14 -8.23
CA ALA A 91 -5.65 -7.24 -8.93
C ALA A 91 -6.74 -7.89 -8.07
N HIS A 92 -7.85 -8.28 -8.69
CA HIS A 92 -8.93 -8.96 -7.99
C HIS A 92 -8.50 -10.36 -7.50
N GLY A 93 -8.62 -10.62 -6.19
CA GLY A 93 -8.26 -11.90 -5.58
C GLY A 93 -6.76 -12.12 -5.39
N CYS A 94 -5.96 -11.05 -5.36
CA CYS A 94 -4.53 -11.10 -5.11
C CYS A 94 -4.20 -10.46 -3.75
N ASP A 95 -3.80 -11.28 -2.77
CA ASP A 95 -3.49 -10.84 -1.41
C ASP A 95 -2.01 -10.48 -1.19
N ILE A 96 -1.21 -10.46 -2.25
CA ILE A 96 0.23 -10.12 -2.19
C ILE A 96 0.38 -8.64 -1.84
N LEU A 97 1.17 -8.37 -0.81
CA LEU A 97 1.42 -7.02 -0.29
C LEU A 97 2.37 -6.22 -1.19
N VAL A 98 2.12 -4.92 -1.25
CA VAL A 98 3.00 -3.95 -1.93
C VAL A 98 4.13 -3.56 -0.98
N ASP A 99 5.37 -3.63 -1.43
CA ASP A 99 6.54 -3.21 -0.63
C ASP A 99 6.66 -1.68 -0.51
N ASP A 100 7.22 -1.21 0.62
CA ASP A 100 7.37 0.22 0.91
C ASP A 100 8.18 0.98 -0.16
N ALA A 101 9.19 0.32 -0.75
CA ALA A 101 10.02 0.94 -1.77
C ALA A 101 9.23 1.19 -3.07
N SER A 102 8.37 0.25 -3.46
CA SER A 102 7.44 0.41 -4.58
C SER A 102 6.43 1.52 -4.31
N VAL A 103 5.85 1.61 -3.12
CA VAL A 103 4.93 2.71 -2.77
C VAL A 103 5.65 4.05 -2.87
N MET A 104 6.85 4.16 -2.30
CA MET A 104 7.63 5.41 -2.29
C MET A 104 8.11 5.84 -3.69
N ARG A 105 8.28 4.89 -4.61
CA ARG A 105 8.62 5.16 -6.02
C ARG A 105 7.39 5.54 -6.85
N LEU A 106 6.24 4.93 -6.60
CA LEU A 106 5.01 5.10 -7.40
C LEU A 106 4.22 6.36 -7.00
N VAL A 107 4.19 6.69 -5.72
CA VAL A 107 3.50 7.87 -5.20
C VAL A 107 4.41 9.09 -5.37
N ARG A 108 4.03 10.02 -6.26
CA ARG A 108 4.79 11.25 -6.49
C ARG A 108 4.41 12.41 -5.57
N ASP A 109 3.17 12.41 -5.07
CA ASP A 109 2.68 13.48 -4.20
C ASP A 109 3.32 13.39 -2.81
N SER A 110 3.99 14.46 -2.40
CA SER A 110 4.63 14.57 -1.09
C SER A 110 3.64 14.45 0.08
N LYS A 111 2.39 14.89 -0.09
CA LYS A 111 1.37 14.78 0.96
C LYS A 111 0.99 13.33 1.20
N VAL A 112 0.81 12.56 0.12
CA VAL A 112 0.49 11.13 0.17
C VAL A 112 1.66 10.35 0.73
N ARG A 113 2.89 10.63 0.31
CA ARG A 113 4.10 10.02 0.88
C ARG A 113 4.26 10.31 2.38
N LEU A 114 4.01 11.55 2.80
CA LEU A 114 4.08 11.92 4.21
C LEU A 114 3.02 11.21 5.04
N LYS A 115 1.77 11.12 4.53
CA LYS A 115 0.70 10.38 5.17
C LYS A 115 1.03 8.88 5.24
N TYR A 116 1.55 8.30 4.17
CA TYR A 116 1.99 6.91 4.14
C TYR A 116 3.09 6.65 5.17
N GLN A 117 4.15 7.46 5.17
CA GLN A 117 5.24 7.38 6.14
C GLN A 117 4.72 7.51 7.58
N HIS A 118 3.76 8.41 7.79
CA HIS A 118 3.08 8.52 9.06
C HIS A 118 2.34 7.23 9.42
N LEU A 119 1.51 6.67 8.54
CA LEU A 119 0.75 5.45 8.81
C LEU A 119 1.63 4.23 9.12
N ILE A 120 2.74 4.03 8.38
CA ILE A 120 3.66 2.92 8.63
C ILE A 120 4.49 3.09 9.92
N THR A 121 4.66 4.34 10.38
CA THR A 121 5.41 4.67 11.61
C THR A 121 4.49 4.80 12.84
N ASN A 122 3.23 5.22 12.65
CA ASN A 122 2.29 5.57 13.71
C ASN A 122 1.40 4.41 14.16
N SER A 123 1.54 3.20 13.62
CA SER A 123 1.09 1.99 14.31
C SER A 123 1.69 1.87 15.74
N PHE A 124 2.69 2.68 16.10
CA PHE A 124 3.20 2.84 17.47
C PHE A 124 2.81 4.15 18.19
N VAL A 125 2.23 5.15 17.50
CA VAL A 125 2.15 6.55 17.97
C VAL A 125 0.73 7.17 17.88
N GLU A 126 -0.29 6.41 17.47
CA GLU A 126 -1.68 6.91 17.40
C GLU A 126 -2.43 7.05 18.75
N GLU A 127 -1.84 6.72 19.91
CA GLU A 127 -2.40 7.17 21.20
C GLU A 127 -2.01 8.63 21.55
N GLU A 128 -0.87 9.11 21.09
CA GLU A 128 -0.29 10.38 21.57
C GLU A 128 -0.78 11.63 20.81
N ILE A 129 -1.12 11.51 19.52
CA ILE A 129 -1.43 12.69 18.67
C ILE A 129 -2.87 13.17 18.83
N LYS A 130 -3.81 12.26 19.17
CA LYS A 130 -5.20 12.63 19.49
C LYS A 130 -5.26 13.54 20.72
N HIS A 131 -4.47 13.26 21.74
CA HIS A 131 -4.38 14.10 22.94
C HIS A 131 -3.87 15.52 22.68
N ARG A 132 -2.97 15.72 21.71
CA ARG A 132 -2.36 17.03 21.44
C ARG A 132 -3.22 17.96 20.59
N CYS A 133 -4.04 17.42 19.67
CA CYS A 133 -4.95 18.23 18.87
C CYS A 133 -6.21 18.69 19.65
N ASP A 134 -6.66 17.92 20.64
CA ASP A 134 -7.83 18.30 21.45
C ASP A 134 -7.48 19.39 22.50
N LEU A 135 -6.28 19.37 23.07
CA LEU A 135 -5.80 20.45 23.97
C LEU A 135 -5.68 21.80 23.24
N ALA A 136 -5.25 21.82 21.99
CA ALA A 136 -5.12 23.04 21.20
C ALA A 136 -6.48 23.71 20.89
N LYS A 137 -7.56 22.92 20.74
CA LYS A 137 -8.92 23.41 20.50
C LYS A 137 -9.59 23.91 21.79
N VAL A 138 -9.35 23.27 22.94
CA VAL A 138 -9.90 23.72 24.23
C VAL A 138 -9.27 25.04 24.69
N ALA A 139 -7.97 25.25 24.42
CA ALA A 139 -7.27 26.48 24.76
C ALA A 139 -7.78 27.72 23.99
N THR A 140 -8.13 27.56 22.70
CA THR A 140 -8.63 28.66 21.86
C THR A 140 -10.06 29.08 22.21
N VAL A 141 -10.90 28.16 22.68
CA VAL A 141 -12.29 28.47 23.08
C VAL A 141 -12.34 29.20 24.43
N LYS A 142 -11.41 28.95 25.36
CA LYS A 142 -11.35 29.69 26.65
C LYS A 142 -10.90 31.14 26.49
N MET A 143 -9.99 31.45 25.57
CA MET A 143 -9.48 32.82 25.37
C MET A 143 -10.50 33.76 24.70
N THR A 144 -11.41 33.23 23.87
CA THR A 144 -12.42 34.06 23.18
C THR A 144 -13.64 34.41 24.03
N LYS A 145 -13.86 33.70 25.16
CA LYS A 145 -14.92 34.05 26.14
C LYS A 145 -14.50 35.12 27.15
N ILE A 146 -13.20 35.40 27.31
CA ILE A 146 -12.70 36.40 28.26
C ILE A 146 -12.75 37.83 27.67
N TRP A 147 -12.76 37.98 26.34
CA TRP A 147 -12.74 39.28 25.66
C TRP A 147 -14.11 39.82 25.19
N LYS A 148 -15.20 39.07 25.40
CA LYS A 148 -16.58 39.53 25.12
C LYS A 148 -17.39 39.83 26.40
N GLY A 149 -16.70 40.09 27.51
CA GLY A 149 -17.30 40.29 28.83
C GLY A 149 -16.64 41.38 29.68
N CYS A 150 -15.97 42.35 29.05
CA CYS A 150 -15.61 43.65 29.63
C CYS A 150 -16.02 44.75 28.67
#